data_AF-A0A8T3CWT5-F1
#
_entry.id   AF-A0A8T3CWT5-F1
#
_cell.length_a   1.000
_cell.length_b   1.000
_cell.length_c   1.000
_cell.angle_alpha   90.00
_cell.angle_beta   90.00
_cell.angle_gamma   90.00
#
_symmetry.space_group_name_H-M   'P 1'
#
loop_
_entity.id
_entity.type
_entity.pdbx_description
1 polymer ?
#
loop_
_entity_poly.entity_id
_entity_poly.type
_entity_poly.pdbx_seq_one_letter_code
_entity_poly.pdbx_strand_id
1 'polypeptide(L)'
;MATSQIREEALQLTEMRLVLLGKRGAGKTAAGNTIFGREEFRREGESCVKRRAEVAGRQVIVVDTPGWDRVNVQRTSDQTKEELKRSVLLCPPGPHALLLVIPLEEFPERENKAVNKHMHFLGERAWRHTIVLLTSDDGLRGITVEEHIAKEKHLQRLVEKCGNRYHFLSNVSGCPRTQVTELLGKIEEMVAENGGEFYIPQVYYDIIESRTPKEYTDLRREHEEKVWLLKERWRKREEELKKENEELKKHNKELYKGESESRGLRKRRSSLENPPNLAGERTEEEERQQKEEKEGTGQMIDQTPSG
;
A
#
# COMPACT_ATOMS: atom_id res chain seq x y z
N MET A 1 30.29 -18.46 -6.03
CA MET A 1 29.70 -17.60 -4.97
C MET A 1 30.10 -16.17 -5.26
N ALA A 2 29.17 -15.35 -5.73
CA ALA A 2 29.27 -13.90 -5.73
C ALA A 2 27.85 -13.36 -5.91
N THR A 3 27.12 -13.28 -4.80
CA THR A 3 25.85 -12.57 -4.71
C THR A 3 26.14 -11.08 -4.88
N SER A 4 25.75 -10.52 -6.03
CA SER A 4 25.76 -9.08 -6.27
C SER A 4 24.67 -8.43 -5.41
N GLN A 5 25.06 -7.98 -4.22
CA GLN A 5 24.31 -7.01 -3.44
C GLN A 5 24.40 -5.66 -4.14
N ILE A 6 23.36 -5.33 -4.91
CA ILE A 6 23.07 -3.94 -5.26
C ILE A 6 22.63 -3.29 -3.95
N ARG A 7 23.53 -2.54 -3.32
CA ARG A 7 23.14 -1.57 -2.29
C ARG A 7 22.32 -0.50 -3.01
N GLU A 8 21.04 -0.40 -2.68
CA GLU A 8 20.25 0.81 -2.91
C GLU A 8 21.04 1.99 -2.33
N GLU A 9 21.68 2.78 -3.18
CA GLU A 9 22.27 4.03 -2.77
C GLU A 9 21.11 4.95 -2.39
N ALA A 10 20.97 5.24 -1.09
CA ALA A 10 20.00 6.18 -0.60
C ALA A 10 20.18 7.51 -1.33
N LEU A 11 19.12 8.00 -1.98
CA LEU A 11 19.11 9.28 -2.68
C LEU A 11 19.53 10.39 -1.72
N GLN A 12 20.75 10.91 -1.87
CA GLN A 12 21.21 12.08 -1.14
C GLN A 12 21.00 13.34 -1.97
N LEU A 13 20.05 14.18 -1.56
CA LEU A 13 19.78 15.42 -2.25
C LEU A 13 20.79 16.49 -1.82
N THR A 14 21.55 17.02 -2.79
CA THR A 14 22.47 18.14 -2.54
C THR A 14 21.73 19.45 -2.27
N GLU A 15 20.52 19.60 -2.82
CA GLU A 15 19.57 20.66 -2.53
C GLU A 15 18.18 20.12 -2.22
N MET A 16 17.54 20.63 -1.16
CA MET A 16 16.14 20.39 -0.84
C MET A 16 15.31 21.67 -0.96
N ARG A 17 14.08 21.55 -1.45
CA ARG A 17 13.16 22.66 -1.70
C ARG A 17 11.84 22.34 -1.04
N LEU A 18 11.51 23.07 0.01
CA LEU A 18 10.41 22.78 0.91
C LEU A 18 9.41 23.93 0.88
N VAL A 19 8.12 23.60 0.89
CA VAL A 19 7.04 24.59 1.05
C VAL A 19 6.26 24.25 2.29
N LEU A 20 6.13 25.21 3.22
CA LEU A 20 5.38 25.06 4.45
C LEU A 20 3.93 25.48 4.22
N LEU A 21 2.98 24.57 4.44
CA LEU A 21 1.54 24.78 4.20
C LEU A 21 0.76 24.59 5.50
N GLY A 22 -0.40 25.22 5.65
CA GLY A 22 -1.22 25.05 6.85
C GLY A 22 -2.05 26.28 7.23
N LYS A 23 -2.93 26.10 8.23
CA LYS A 23 -3.79 27.17 8.74
C LYS A 23 -2.97 28.33 9.32
N ARG A 24 -3.62 29.49 9.47
CA ARG A 24 -3.06 30.60 10.24
C ARG A 24 -2.75 30.16 11.67
N GLY A 25 -1.58 30.52 12.17
CA GLY A 25 -1.12 30.10 13.50
C GLY A 25 -0.86 28.59 13.63
N ALA A 26 -0.59 27.88 12.53
CA ALA A 26 -0.17 26.47 12.60
C ALA A 26 1.29 26.28 13.07
N GLY A 27 2.05 27.37 13.21
CA GLY A 27 3.48 27.29 13.54
C GLY A 27 4.40 27.08 12.32
N LYS A 28 3.97 27.47 11.10
CA LYS A 28 4.80 27.37 9.88
C LYS A 28 6.12 28.14 10.01
N THR A 29 6.05 29.43 10.31
CA THR A 29 7.22 30.29 10.52
C THR A 29 8.18 29.71 11.58
N ALA A 30 7.64 29.21 12.69
CA ALA A 30 8.44 28.56 13.74
C ALA A 30 9.11 27.28 13.23
N ALA A 31 8.37 26.40 12.54
CA ALA A 31 8.92 25.20 11.93
C ALA A 31 10.03 25.51 10.92
N GLY A 32 9.86 26.56 10.09
CA GLY A 32 10.90 27.02 9.16
C GLY A 32 12.17 27.48 9.87
N ASN A 33 12.02 28.23 10.97
CA ASN A 33 13.14 28.62 11.82
C ASN A 33 13.80 27.42 12.51
N THR A 34 13.03 26.43 12.94
CA THR A 34 13.55 25.18 13.52
C THR A 34 14.33 24.36 12.49
N ILE A 35 13.86 24.28 11.24
CA ILE A 35 14.57 23.61 10.13
C ILE A 35 15.94 24.27 9.89
N PHE A 36 16.02 25.59 9.87
CA PHE A 36 17.31 26.29 9.79
C PHE A 36 18.08 26.28 11.13
N GLY A 37 17.36 26.03 12.22
CA GLY A 37 17.72 26.26 13.62
C GLY A 37 18.40 27.58 13.89
N ARG A 38 17.84 28.64 13.28
CA ARG A 38 18.09 30.04 13.59
C ARG A 38 16.89 30.84 13.13
N GLU A 39 16.75 32.06 13.63
CA GLU A 39 15.63 32.94 13.27
C GLU A 39 15.86 33.57 11.88
N GLU A 40 15.21 33.00 10.85
CA GLU A 40 15.28 33.46 9.45
C GLU A 40 13.96 34.11 8.99
N PHE A 41 12.86 33.62 9.54
CA PHE A 41 11.51 34.13 9.34
C PHE A 41 11.08 34.89 10.59
N ARG A 42 10.61 36.13 10.42
CA ARG A 42 10.23 36.99 11.54
C ARG A 42 8.80 36.73 12.01
N ARG A 43 7.83 36.72 11.08
CA ARG A 43 6.40 36.60 11.38
C ARG A 43 5.65 36.02 10.18
N GLU A 44 4.52 35.36 10.47
CA GLU A 44 3.56 34.95 9.45
C GLU A 44 3.00 36.19 8.74
N GLY A 45 3.24 36.28 7.44
CA GLY A 45 2.85 37.41 6.59
C GLY A 45 1.68 37.09 5.64
N GLU A 46 1.34 38.07 4.81
CA GLU A 46 0.32 37.95 3.76
C GLU A 46 0.89 37.51 2.40
N SER A 47 2.22 37.32 2.31
CA SER A 47 2.90 36.83 1.12
C SER A 47 3.90 35.73 1.45
N CYS A 48 4.20 34.89 0.46
CA CYS A 48 5.19 33.83 0.60
C CYS A 48 6.60 34.41 0.75
N VAL A 49 7.36 33.87 1.69
CA VAL A 49 8.75 34.27 1.94
C VAL A 49 9.67 33.08 1.69
N LYS A 50 10.62 33.25 0.76
CA LYS A 50 11.66 32.27 0.47
C LYS A 50 12.93 32.57 1.25
N ARG A 51 13.53 31.54 1.85
CA ARG A 51 14.85 31.58 2.48
C ARG A 51 15.66 30.37 2.07
N ARG A 52 16.98 30.49 2.18
CA ARG A 52 17.95 29.43 1.88
C ARG A 52 19.04 29.43 2.93
N ALA A 53 19.42 28.25 3.41
CA ALA A 53 20.59 28.06 4.26
C ALA A 53 21.18 26.66 4.05
N GLU A 54 22.40 26.46 4.53
CA GLU A 54 22.96 25.12 4.70
C GLU A 54 22.45 24.50 6.01
N VAL A 55 21.94 23.26 5.93
CA VAL A 55 21.42 22.50 7.07
C VAL A 55 21.92 21.06 6.93
N ALA A 56 22.62 20.57 7.95
CA ALA A 56 23.18 19.21 7.97
C ALA A 56 23.99 18.85 6.71
N GLY A 57 24.80 19.81 6.21
CA GLY A 57 25.65 19.63 5.01
C GLY A 57 24.89 19.69 3.69
N ARG A 58 23.61 20.08 3.69
CA ARG A 58 22.75 20.15 2.49
C ARG A 58 22.23 21.56 2.30
N GLN A 59 22.03 21.96 1.05
CA GLN A 59 21.41 23.25 0.76
C GLN A 59 19.90 23.14 0.90
N VAL A 60 19.30 23.82 1.87
CA VAL A 60 17.86 23.76 2.11
C VAL A 60 17.23 25.11 1.77
N ILE A 61 16.22 25.07 0.92
CA ILE A 61 15.33 26.18 0.59
C ILE A 61 14.00 25.93 1.26
N VAL A 62 13.50 26.91 2.01
CA VAL A 62 12.17 26.87 2.64
C VAL A 62 11.37 28.07 2.15
N VAL A 63 10.14 27.80 1.71
CA VAL A 63 9.13 28.80 1.43
C VAL A 63 8.10 28.75 2.55
N ASP A 64 8.07 29.79 3.38
CA ASP A 64 6.99 30.02 4.34
C ASP A 64 5.81 30.68 3.60
N THR A 65 4.60 30.18 3.82
CA THR A 65 3.39 30.68 3.13
C THR A 65 2.44 31.38 4.10
N PRO A 66 1.56 32.26 3.61
CA PRO A 66 0.44 32.74 4.40
C PRO A 66 -0.46 31.60 4.86
N GLY A 67 -1.06 31.73 6.04
CA GLY A 67 -1.98 30.74 6.58
C GLY A 67 -3.42 30.91 6.09
N TRP A 68 -4.07 29.79 5.80
CA TRP A 68 -5.48 29.78 5.43
C TRP A 68 -6.42 29.71 6.64
N ASP A 69 -7.72 29.93 6.39
CA ASP A 69 -8.76 29.79 7.40
C ASP A 69 -8.94 28.32 7.81
N ARG A 70 -8.98 28.09 9.13
CA ARG A 70 -9.09 26.75 9.75
C ARG A 70 -10.38 26.02 9.37
N VAL A 71 -11.45 26.76 9.08
CA VAL A 71 -12.82 26.22 9.03
C VAL A 71 -13.34 26.14 7.59
N ASN A 72 -13.06 27.14 6.75
CA ASN A 72 -13.62 27.17 5.41
C ASN A 72 -12.77 27.94 4.40
N VAL A 73 -12.53 27.32 3.24
CA VAL A 73 -11.84 27.93 2.08
C VAL A 73 -12.46 29.24 1.61
N GLN A 74 -13.78 29.42 1.78
CA GLN A 74 -14.44 30.66 1.38
C GLN A 74 -14.11 31.86 2.28
N ARG A 75 -13.62 31.60 3.49
CA ARG A 75 -13.17 32.65 4.43
C ARG A 75 -11.71 33.02 4.23
N THR A 76 -10.96 32.20 3.52
CA THR A 76 -9.59 32.52 3.09
C THR A 76 -9.66 33.59 1.99
N SER A 77 -8.86 34.65 2.10
CA SER A 77 -8.79 35.71 1.09
C SER A 77 -8.29 35.17 -0.24
N ASP A 78 -8.69 35.80 -1.34
CA ASP A 78 -8.23 35.40 -2.68
C ASP A 78 -6.72 35.58 -2.82
N GLN A 79 -6.15 36.64 -2.22
CA GLN A 79 -4.71 36.83 -2.11
C GLN A 79 -4.00 35.62 -1.45
N THR A 80 -4.52 35.10 -0.34
CA THR A 80 -3.93 33.90 0.30
C THR A 80 -4.06 32.66 -0.59
N LYS A 81 -5.15 32.51 -1.34
CA LYS A 81 -5.31 31.39 -2.30
C LYS A 81 -4.32 31.52 -3.47
N GLU A 82 -4.07 32.73 -3.95
CA GLU A 82 -3.09 33.01 -4.99
C GLU A 82 -1.66 32.77 -4.49
N GLU A 83 -1.33 33.23 -3.29
CA GLU A 83 -0.05 32.97 -2.65
C GLU A 83 0.19 31.47 -2.42
N LEU A 84 -0.85 30.71 -2.04
CA LEU A 84 -0.77 29.24 -1.98
C LEU A 84 -0.37 28.64 -3.32
N LYS A 85 -0.99 29.05 -4.44
CA LYS A 85 -0.62 28.57 -5.79
C LYS A 85 0.77 29.06 -6.21
N ARG A 86 1.15 30.28 -5.84
CA ARG A 86 2.45 30.87 -6.13
C ARG A 86 3.58 30.19 -5.36
N SER A 87 3.31 29.72 -4.14
CA SER A 87 4.33 29.17 -3.23
C SER A 87 5.21 28.10 -3.88
N VAL A 88 4.60 27.18 -4.62
CA VAL A 88 5.28 26.08 -5.32
C VAL A 88 6.09 26.55 -6.53
N LEU A 89 5.74 27.71 -7.12
CA LEU A 89 6.48 28.33 -8.22
C LEU A 89 7.74 29.05 -7.76
N LEU A 90 7.88 29.37 -6.47
CA LEU A 90 9.07 30.03 -5.90
C LEU A 90 10.28 29.09 -5.79
N CYS A 91 10.08 27.79 -6.07
CA CYS A 91 11.07 26.73 -5.96
C CYS A 91 11.30 26.02 -7.30
N PRO A 92 11.70 26.69 -8.39
CA PRO A 92 11.94 26.02 -9.67
C PRO A 92 13.03 24.92 -9.53
N PRO A 93 12.88 23.79 -10.22
CA PRO A 93 11.78 23.41 -11.12
C PRO A 93 10.47 23.00 -10.41
N GLY A 94 10.55 22.70 -9.11
CA GLY A 94 9.43 22.48 -8.20
C GLY A 94 9.93 22.04 -6.82
N PRO A 95 9.10 22.10 -5.76
CA PRO A 95 9.51 21.65 -4.43
C PRO A 95 9.66 20.14 -4.35
N HIS A 96 10.64 19.67 -3.58
CA HIS A 96 10.81 18.26 -3.26
C HIS A 96 9.75 17.78 -2.25
N ALA A 97 9.35 18.65 -1.31
CA ALA A 97 8.33 18.33 -0.32
C ALA A 97 7.40 19.51 -0.03
N LEU A 98 6.13 19.17 0.19
CA LEU A 98 5.10 20.02 0.78
C LEU A 98 4.94 19.59 2.24
N LEU A 99 5.29 20.46 3.17
CA LEU A 99 5.18 20.17 4.60
C LEU A 99 3.86 20.76 5.11
N LEU A 100 2.89 19.90 5.36
CA LEU A 100 1.59 20.31 5.86
C LEU A 100 1.64 20.41 7.39
N VAL A 101 1.77 21.63 7.89
CA VAL A 101 1.97 21.94 9.30
C VAL A 101 0.65 21.90 10.05
N ILE A 102 0.58 21.03 11.06
CA ILE A 102 -0.60 20.80 11.91
C ILE A 102 -0.17 20.84 13.38
N PRO A 103 -0.70 21.77 14.19
CA PRO A 103 -0.46 21.77 15.63
C PRO A 103 -0.97 20.49 16.29
N LEU A 104 -0.30 20.03 17.34
CA LEU A 104 -0.66 18.87 18.15
C LEU A 104 -1.83 19.22 19.08
N GLU A 105 -2.98 19.50 18.48
CA GLU A 105 -4.24 19.92 19.08
C GLU A 105 -5.42 19.10 18.51
N GLU A 106 -6.65 19.37 18.96
CA GLU A 106 -7.84 18.76 18.36
C GLU A 106 -7.94 19.05 16.85
N PHE A 107 -8.16 18.00 16.07
CA PHE A 107 -8.26 18.08 14.61
C PHE A 107 -9.66 17.65 14.12
N PRO A 108 -10.67 18.54 14.23
CA PRO A 108 -12.05 18.20 13.90
C PRO A 108 -12.27 18.05 12.39
N GLU A 109 -13.37 17.40 12.00
CA GLU A 109 -13.73 17.16 10.60
C GLU A 109 -13.70 18.42 9.72
N ARG A 110 -14.18 19.54 10.25
CA ARG A 110 -14.21 20.84 9.56
C ARG A 110 -12.82 21.28 9.13
N GLU A 111 -11.81 21.03 9.96
CA GLU A 111 -10.42 21.38 9.67
C GLU A 111 -9.84 20.47 8.59
N ASN A 112 -10.10 19.16 8.68
CA ASN A 112 -9.74 18.22 7.62
C ASN A 112 -10.38 18.60 6.27
N LYS A 113 -11.67 18.98 6.27
CA LYS A 113 -12.36 19.47 5.06
C LYS A 113 -11.71 20.75 4.52
N ALA A 114 -11.32 21.68 5.40
CA ALA A 114 -10.64 22.89 4.99
C ALA A 114 -9.27 22.58 4.36
N VAL A 115 -8.45 21.73 4.99
CA VAL A 115 -7.16 21.28 4.46
C VAL A 115 -7.33 20.68 3.06
N ASN A 116 -8.27 19.75 2.89
CA ASN A 116 -8.51 19.11 1.59
C ASN A 116 -8.90 20.12 0.50
N LYS A 117 -9.74 21.11 0.82
CA LYS A 117 -10.15 22.15 -0.13
C LYS A 117 -9.01 23.09 -0.51
N HIS A 118 -8.11 23.42 0.41
CA HIS A 118 -6.95 24.27 0.10
C HIS A 118 -5.91 23.50 -0.72
N MET A 119 -5.61 22.26 -0.33
CA MET A 119 -4.68 21.40 -1.08
C MET A 119 -5.16 21.09 -2.50
N HIS A 120 -6.48 21.14 -2.75
CA HIS A 120 -7.04 21.01 -4.10
C HIS A 120 -6.50 22.07 -5.08
N PHE A 121 -6.10 23.25 -4.62
CA PHE A 121 -5.49 24.27 -5.49
C PHE A 121 -4.11 23.87 -6.03
N LEU A 122 -3.44 22.90 -5.40
CA LEU A 122 -2.17 22.32 -5.85
C LEU A 122 -2.37 21.02 -6.65
N GLY A 123 -3.62 20.58 -6.84
CA GLY A 123 -3.96 19.36 -7.57
C GLY A 123 -3.65 18.07 -6.80
N GLU A 124 -4.21 16.97 -7.27
CA GLU A 124 -4.17 15.69 -6.55
C GLU A 124 -2.75 15.10 -6.43
N ARG A 125 -1.85 15.46 -7.36
CA ARG A 125 -0.44 15.03 -7.32
C ARG A 125 0.32 15.61 -6.13
N ALA A 126 -0.14 16.71 -5.53
CA ALA A 126 0.50 17.33 -4.38
C ALA A 126 0.62 16.36 -3.19
N TRP A 127 -0.39 15.52 -2.97
CA TRP A 127 -0.41 14.55 -1.87
C TRP A 127 0.75 13.56 -1.91
N ARG A 128 1.23 13.19 -3.11
CA ARG A 128 2.39 12.31 -3.29
C ARG A 128 3.69 12.89 -2.77
N HIS A 129 3.80 14.21 -2.70
CA HIS A 129 4.97 14.94 -2.19
C HIS A 129 4.69 15.61 -0.83
N THR A 130 3.62 15.22 -0.13
CA THR A 130 3.22 15.84 1.13
C THR A 130 3.62 14.97 2.32
N ILE A 131 4.20 15.62 3.34
CA ILE A 131 4.44 15.05 4.68
C ILE A 131 3.66 15.88 5.69
N VAL A 132 2.94 15.22 6.60
CA VAL A 132 2.27 15.91 7.71
C VAL A 132 3.30 16.27 8.77
N LEU A 133 3.50 17.57 9.01
CA LEU A 133 4.44 18.08 10.00
C LEU A 133 3.68 18.47 11.27
N LEU A 134 3.75 17.62 12.30
CA LEU A 134 3.11 17.87 13.58
C LEU A 134 3.98 18.80 14.43
N THR A 135 3.42 19.91 14.89
CA THR A 135 4.14 20.91 15.69
C THR A 135 3.56 21.02 17.10
N SER A 136 4.41 21.28 18.08
CA SER A 136 3.99 21.63 19.43
C SER A 136 4.93 22.68 20.00
N ASP A 137 4.36 23.73 20.58
CA ASP A 137 5.11 24.77 21.30
C ASP A 137 5.42 24.34 22.75
N ASP A 138 4.71 23.33 23.27
CA ASP A 138 4.88 22.79 24.64
C ASP A 138 5.44 21.35 24.64
N GLY A 139 5.88 20.84 23.48
CA GLY A 139 6.31 19.47 23.31
C GLY A 139 5.18 18.43 23.44
N LEU A 140 5.57 17.16 23.62
CA LEU A 140 4.66 16.04 23.83
C LEU A 140 4.32 15.95 25.32
N ARG A 141 3.08 16.28 25.70
CA ARG A 141 2.61 16.29 27.10
C ARG A 141 2.35 14.88 27.65
N GLY A 142 3.31 13.97 27.50
CA GLY A 142 3.22 12.58 27.95
C GLY A 142 2.42 11.64 27.03
N ILE A 143 2.04 12.09 25.84
CA ILE A 143 1.46 11.26 24.78
C ILE A 143 2.45 11.15 23.62
N THR A 144 2.51 9.99 22.98
CA THR A 144 3.26 9.82 21.73
C THR A 144 2.52 10.44 20.56
N VAL A 145 3.26 10.69 19.47
CA VAL A 145 2.69 11.23 18.23
C VAL A 145 1.71 10.23 17.63
N GLU A 146 2.05 8.95 17.70
CA GLU A 146 1.28 7.81 17.21
C GLU A 146 -0.04 7.68 17.97
N GLU A 147 -0.03 7.81 19.30
CA GLU A 147 -1.25 7.82 20.13
C GLU A 147 -2.17 8.99 19.77
N HIS A 148 -1.61 10.17 19.52
CA HIS A 148 -2.40 11.34 19.11
C HIS A 148 -3.06 11.12 17.75
N ILE A 149 -2.32 10.63 16.75
CA ILE A 149 -2.85 10.32 15.42
C ILE A 149 -3.95 9.24 15.52
N ALA A 150 -3.73 8.19 16.32
CA ALA A 150 -4.70 7.10 16.49
C ALA A 150 -6.00 7.56 17.17
N LYS A 151 -5.92 8.54 18.09
CA LYS A 151 -7.08 9.13 18.76
C LYS A 151 -7.91 10.01 17.81
N GLU A 152 -7.24 10.78 16.95
CA GLU A 152 -7.87 11.76 16.06
C GLU A 152 -8.22 11.16 14.69
N LYS A 153 -9.43 10.59 14.55
CA LYS A 153 -9.91 9.92 13.32
C LYS A 153 -9.78 10.75 12.03
N HIS A 154 -9.86 12.08 12.13
CA HIS A 154 -9.71 12.94 10.95
C HIS A 154 -8.25 13.20 10.60
N LEU A 155 -7.37 13.25 11.60
CA LEU A 155 -5.93 13.38 11.41
C LEU A 155 -5.37 12.08 10.84
N GLN A 156 -5.80 10.93 11.35
CA GLN A 156 -5.45 9.61 10.82
C GLN A 156 -5.74 9.52 9.32
N ARG A 157 -6.96 9.87 8.89
CA ARG A 157 -7.33 9.90 7.47
C ARG A 157 -6.47 10.84 6.62
N LEU A 158 -6.04 11.96 7.18
CA LEU A 158 -5.18 12.90 6.49
C LEU A 158 -3.75 12.34 6.33
N VAL A 159 -3.23 11.69 7.37
CA VAL A 159 -1.93 11.00 7.35
C VAL A 159 -1.94 9.84 6.35
N GLU A 160 -3.00 9.04 6.33
CA GLU A 160 -3.22 7.98 5.34
C GLU A 160 -3.22 8.55 3.91
N LYS A 161 -3.90 9.67 3.68
CA LYS A 161 -3.91 10.37 2.38
C LYS A 161 -2.52 10.84 1.95
N CYS A 162 -1.65 11.15 2.90
CA CYS A 162 -0.25 11.50 2.67
C CYS A 162 0.68 10.26 2.61
N GLY A 163 0.15 9.04 2.44
CA GLY A 163 0.95 7.83 2.35
C GLY A 163 1.56 7.39 3.69
N ASN A 164 0.89 7.69 4.80
CA ASN A 164 1.40 7.46 6.17
C ASN A 164 2.68 8.23 6.51
N ARG A 165 2.98 9.31 5.79
CA ARG A 165 4.16 10.15 6.02
C ARG A 165 3.82 11.28 6.99
N TYR A 166 4.41 11.22 8.17
CA TYR A 166 4.37 12.30 9.15
C TYR A 166 5.70 12.44 9.88
N HIS A 167 5.92 13.62 10.47
CA HIS A 167 7.08 13.91 11.29
C HIS A 167 6.68 14.89 12.40
N PHE A 168 7.20 14.69 13.61
CA PHE A 168 7.00 15.60 14.72
C PHE A 168 8.18 16.53 14.86
N LEU A 169 7.90 17.84 14.88
CA LEU A 169 8.90 18.88 15.04
C LEU A 169 8.56 19.73 16.26
N SER A 170 9.40 19.64 17.28
CA SER A 170 9.27 20.48 18.47
C SER A 170 9.85 21.85 18.21
N ASN A 171 9.07 22.90 18.46
CA ASN A 171 9.51 24.29 18.30
C ASN A 171 10.18 24.84 19.58
N VAL A 172 10.38 24.01 20.60
CA VAL A 172 11.00 24.39 21.86
C VAL A 172 12.51 24.64 21.66
N SER A 173 13.01 25.74 22.23
CA SER A 173 14.44 26.08 22.22
C SER A 173 15.30 24.94 22.78
N GLY A 174 16.35 24.55 22.05
CA GLY A 174 17.30 23.50 22.49
C GLY A 174 16.91 22.08 22.08
N CYS A 175 15.87 21.90 21.26
CA CYS A 175 15.52 20.57 20.75
C CYS A 175 16.65 19.91 19.93
N PRO A 176 16.74 18.58 19.95
CA PRO A 176 17.77 17.85 19.23
C PRO A 176 17.75 18.18 17.74
N ARG A 177 18.91 18.52 17.18
CA ARG A 177 19.09 18.68 15.72
C ARG A 177 18.78 17.40 14.94
N THR A 178 18.70 16.26 15.63
CA THR A 178 18.34 14.96 15.05
C THR A 178 16.94 14.95 14.43
N GLN A 179 15.98 15.69 14.98
CA GLN A 179 14.63 15.82 14.41
C GLN A 179 14.69 16.36 12.98
N VAL A 180 15.48 17.42 12.76
CA VAL A 180 15.64 18.01 11.43
C VAL A 180 16.32 17.03 10.49
N THR A 181 17.38 16.34 10.91
CA THR A 181 18.04 15.35 10.05
C THR A 181 17.13 14.17 9.69
N GLU A 182 16.30 13.72 10.62
CA GLU A 182 15.28 12.69 10.38
C GLU A 182 14.20 13.16 9.41
N LEU A 183 13.74 14.41 9.54
CA LEU A 183 12.82 15.01 8.58
C LEU A 183 13.41 15.03 7.17
N LEU A 184 14.67 15.46 7.02
CA LEU A 184 15.35 15.50 5.73
C LEU A 184 15.54 14.08 5.15
N GLY A 185 15.82 13.08 5.99
CA GLY A 185 15.85 11.67 5.56
C GLY A 185 14.51 11.16 5.06
N LYS A 186 13.41 11.44 5.77
CA LYS A 186 12.04 11.11 5.32
C LYS A 186 11.67 11.77 3.99
N ILE A 187 12.19 12.97 3.74
CA ILE A 187 11.99 13.66 2.45
C ILE A 187 12.76 12.94 1.34
N GLU A 188 13.99 12.49 1.59
CA GLU A 188 14.78 11.71 0.62
C GLU A 188 14.10 10.40 0.26
N GLU A 189 13.60 9.67 1.27
CA GLU A 189 12.81 8.44 1.08
C GLU A 189 11.56 8.72 0.23
N MET A 190 10.80 9.76 0.57
CA MET A 190 9.62 10.17 -0.19
C MET A 190 9.95 10.54 -1.65
N VAL A 191 11.09 11.21 -1.89
CA VAL A 191 11.52 11.57 -3.24
C VAL A 191 11.96 10.32 -4.01
N ALA A 192 12.62 9.37 -3.35
CA ALA A 192 12.97 8.07 -3.93
C ALA A 192 11.73 7.27 -4.34
N GLU A 193 10.73 7.16 -3.47
CA GLU A 193 9.44 6.52 -3.75
C GLU A 193 8.71 7.16 -4.94
N ASN A 194 8.91 8.46 -5.16
CA ASN A 194 8.36 9.20 -6.29
C ASN A 194 9.26 9.17 -7.54
N GLY A 195 10.26 8.28 -7.60
CA GLY A 195 11.12 8.10 -8.77
C GLY A 195 12.21 9.18 -8.91
N GLY A 196 12.57 9.85 -7.82
CA GLY A 196 13.54 10.96 -7.82
C GLY A 196 12.94 12.29 -8.26
N GLU A 197 11.62 12.35 -8.48
CA GLU A 197 10.95 13.55 -8.98
C GLU A 197 10.57 14.54 -7.86
N PHE A 198 10.60 15.84 -8.19
CA PHE A 198 10.02 16.92 -7.40
C PHE A 198 8.55 17.13 -7.82
N TYR A 199 7.76 17.76 -6.95
CA TYR A 199 6.40 18.15 -7.31
C TYR A 199 6.41 19.16 -8.45
N ILE A 200 5.72 18.86 -9.55
CA ILE A 200 5.54 19.75 -10.69
C ILE A 200 4.19 20.47 -10.55
N PRO A 201 4.18 21.80 -10.34
CA PRO A 201 2.95 22.59 -10.31
C PRO A 201 2.09 22.40 -11.55
N GLN A 202 0.77 22.32 -11.38
CA GLN A 202 -0.18 22.08 -12.50
C GLN A 202 0.00 23.06 -13.66
N VAL A 203 0.30 24.32 -13.35
CA VAL A 203 0.56 25.38 -14.35
C VAL A 203 1.68 25.00 -15.34
N TYR A 204 2.70 24.22 -14.92
CA TYR A 204 3.72 23.76 -15.84
C TYR A 204 3.20 22.72 -16.83
N TYR A 205 2.29 21.83 -16.42
CA TYR A 205 1.63 20.91 -17.37
C TYR A 205 0.82 21.70 -18.40
N ASP A 206 0.06 22.71 -17.98
CA ASP A 206 -0.74 23.54 -18.89
C ASP A 206 0.15 24.28 -19.90
N ILE A 207 1.33 24.77 -19.46
CA ILE A 207 2.33 25.40 -20.34
C ILE A 207 2.96 24.38 -21.30
N ILE A 208 3.29 23.18 -20.82
CA ILE A 208 3.86 22.11 -21.65
C ILE A 208 2.82 21.69 -22.69
N GLU A 209 1.57 21.43 -22.29
CA GLU A 209 0.48 21.01 -23.17
C GLU A 209 0.14 22.07 -24.24
N SER A 210 0.11 23.35 -23.85
CA SER A 210 -0.12 24.45 -24.81
C SER A 210 1.03 24.69 -25.78
N ARG A 211 2.25 24.25 -25.44
CA ARG A 211 3.45 24.37 -26.29
C ARG A 211 3.81 23.09 -27.04
N THR A 212 3.29 21.94 -26.63
CA THR A 212 3.44 20.69 -27.40
C THR A 212 2.71 20.82 -28.73
N PRO A 213 3.38 20.57 -29.86
CA PRO A 213 2.71 20.53 -31.16
C PRO A 213 1.54 19.55 -31.13
N LYS A 214 0.40 19.92 -31.72
CA LYS A 214 -0.81 19.06 -31.79
C LYS A 214 -0.48 17.64 -32.28
N GLU A 215 0.46 17.51 -33.22
CA GLU A 215 0.95 16.23 -33.74
C GLU A 215 1.43 15.25 -32.64
N TYR A 216 2.13 15.74 -31.60
CA TYR A 216 2.57 14.89 -30.49
C TYR A 216 1.41 14.43 -29.61
N THR A 217 0.41 15.30 -29.41
CA THR A 217 -0.80 14.95 -28.64
C THR A 217 -1.70 13.97 -29.40
N ASP A 218 -1.78 14.10 -30.73
CA ASP A 218 -2.55 13.21 -31.60
C ASP A 218 -1.88 11.83 -31.72
N LEU A 219 -0.55 11.79 -31.88
CA LEU A 219 0.22 10.53 -31.90
C LEU A 219 0.09 9.75 -30.59
N ARG A 220 0.12 10.45 -29.44
CA ARG A 220 -0.08 9.82 -28.13
C ARG A 220 -1.49 9.25 -27.99
N ARG A 221 -2.53 9.98 -28.43
CA ARG A 221 -3.92 9.51 -28.41
C ARG A 221 -4.11 8.26 -29.26
N GLU A 222 -3.54 8.24 -30.47
CA GLU A 222 -3.56 7.07 -31.35
C GLU A 222 -2.86 5.86 -30.71
N HIS A 223 -1.75 6.08 -30.02
CA HIS A 223 -1.05 5.03 -29.30
C HIS A 223 -1.86 4.49 -28.12
N GLU A 224 -2.47 5.37 -27.32
CA GLU A 224 -3.35 4.99 -26.20
C GLU A 224 -4.57 4.18 -26.68
N GLU A 225 -5.20 4.57 -27.80
CA GLU A 225 -6.29 3.82 -28.43
C GLU A 225 -5.84 2.43 -28.89
N LYS A 226 -4.66 2.31 -29.53
CA LYS A 226 -4.09 1.01 -29.93
C LYS A 226 -3.84 0.11 -28.73
N VAL A 227 -3.29 0.67 -27.64
CA VAL A 227 -3.07 -0.08 -26.39
C VAL A 227 -4.39 -0.53 -25.77
N TRP A 228 -5.41 0.34 -25.79
CA TRP A 228 -6.75 -0.01 -25.29
C TRP A 228 -7.38 -1.15 -26.11
N LEU A 229 -7.34 -1.05 -27.45
CA LEU A 229 -7.81 -2.09 -28.36
C LEU A 229 -7.10 -3.43 -28.14
N LEU A 230 -5.79 -3.41 -27.91
CA LEU A 230 -5.03 -4.59 -27.57
C LEU A 230 -5.50 -5.19 -26.24
N LYS A 231 -5.61 -4.39 -25.17
CA LYS A 231 -6.10 -4.86 -23.87
C LYS A 231 -7.50 -5.49 -23.97
N GLU A 232 -8.38 -4.89 -24.76
CA GLU A 232 -9.73 -5.40 -24.97
C GLU A 232 -9.73 -6.76 -25.70
N ARG A 233 -8.87 -6.93 -26.73
CA ARG A 233 -8.66 -8.22 -27.40
C ARG A 233 -8.11 -9.27 -26.45
N TRP A 234 -7.11 -8.91 -25.63
CA TRP A 234 -6.52 -9.80 -24.63
C TRP A 234 -7.57 -10.26 -23.62
N ARG A 235 -8.40 -9.35 -23.10
CA ARG A 235 -9.50 -9.70 -22.18
C ARG A 235 -10.46 -10.72 -22.78
N LYS A 236 -10.92 -10.50 -24.03
CA LYS A 236 -11.79 -11.46 -24.73
C LYS A 236 -11.13 -12.81 -24.90
N ARG A 237 -9.84 -12.83 -25.28
CA ARG A 237 -9.10 -14.08 -25.44
C ARG A 237 -8.92 -14.82 -24.11
N GLU A 238 -8.70 -14.11 -23.00
CA GLU A 238 -8.65 -14.72 -21.67
C GLU A 238 -9.99 -15.35 -21.28
N GLU A 239 -11.11 -14.69 -21.58
CA GLU A 239 -12.45 -15.24 -21.33
C GLU A 239 -12.73 -16.49 -22.19
N GLU A 240 -12.34 -16.48 -23.46
CA GLU A 240 -12.41 -17.66 -24.35
C GLU A 240 -11.59 -18.82 -23.81
N LEU A 241 -10.32 -18.58 -23.45
CA LEU A 241 -9.44 -19.59 -22.88
C LEU A 241 -9.98 -20.15 -21.55
N LYS A 242 -10.63 -19.32 -20.74
CA LYS A 242 -11.32 -19.79 -19.53
C LYS A 242 -12.46 -20.75 -19.86
N LYS A 243 -13.30 -20.42 -20.85
CA LYS A 243 -14.40 -21.29 -21.29
C LYS A 243 -13.89 -22.60 -21.88
N GLU A 244 -12.92 -22.54 -22.78
CA GLU A 244 -12.28 -23.73 -23.35
C GLU A 244 -11.70 -24.64 -22.25
N ASN A 245 -11.00 -24.06 -21.28
CA ASN A 245 -10.44 -24.82 -20.16
C ASN A 245 -11.51 -25.44 -19.25
N GLU A 246 -12.65 -24.77 -19.05
CA GLU A 246 -13.79 -25.35 -18.33
C GLU A 246 -14.43 -26.51 -19.09
N GLU A 247 -14.58 -26.39 -20.40
CA GLU A 247 -15.09 -27.47 -21.26
C GLU A 247 -14.14 -28.67 -21.29
N LEU A 248 -12.84 -28.43 -21.46
CA LEU A 248 -11.81 -29.47 -21.38
C LEU A 248 -11.85 -30.19 -20.02
N LYS A 249 -12.03 -29.46 -18.91
CA LYS A 249 -12.17 -30.06 -17.58
C LYS A 249 -13.40 -30.95 -17.46
N LYS A 250 -14.55 -30.53 -18.03
CA LYS A 250 -15.77 -31.36 -18.05
C LYS A 250 -15.55 -32.63 -18.86
N HIS A 251 -15.02 -32.49 -20.08
CA HIS A 251 -14.75 -33.63 -20.96
C HIS A 251 -13.77 -34.61 -20.33
N ASN A 252 -12.69 -34.12 -19.73
CA ASN A 252 -11.71 -34.97 -19.07
C ASN A 252 -12.33 -35.72 -17.87
N LYS A 253 -13.22 -35.08 -17.11
CA LYS A 253 -13.95 -35.73 -16.01
C LYS A 253 -14.88 -36.85 -16.50
N GLU A 254 -15.51 -36.67 -17.66
CA GLU A 254 -16.35 -37.71 -18.28
C GLU A 254 -15.53 -38.89 -18.80
N LEU A 255 -14.37 -38.61 -19.43
CA LEU A 255 -13.42 -39.65 -19.85
C LEU A 255 -12.96 -40.49 -18.66
N TYR A 256 -12.53 -39.87 -17.55
CA TYR A 256 -12.13 -40.60 -16.34
C TYR A 256 -13.25 -41.46 -15.75
N LYS A 257 -14.51 -40.99 -15.80
CA LYS A 257 -15.66 -41.80 -15.37
C LYS A 257 -15.88 -43.00 -16.28
N GLY A 258 -15.89 -42.81 -17.59
CA GLY A 258 -16.06 -43.88 -18.57
C GLY A 258 -14.95 -44.93 -18.50
N GLU A 259 -13.70 -44.52 -18.27
CA GLU A 259 -12.58 -45.43 -18.05
C GLU A 259 -12.74 -46.25 -16.75
N SER A 260 -13.19 -45.61 -15.67
CA SER A 260 -13.44 -46.29 -14.40
C SER A 260 -14.55 -47.35 -14.52
N GLU A 261 -15.66 -46.99 -15.19
CA GLU A 261 -16.78 -47.90 -15.47
C GLU A 261 -16.35 -49.06 -16.38
N SER A 262 -15.60 -48.77 -17.44
CA SER A 262 -15.04 -49.78 -18.36
C SER A 262 -14.07 -50.72 -17.65
N ARG A 263 -13.24 -50.21 -16.74
CA ARG A 263 -12.33 -51.01 -15.90
C ARG A 263 -13.11 -51.89 -14.92
N GLY A 264 -14.21 -51.39 -14.36
CA GLY A 264 -15.14 -52.14 -13.51
C GLY A 264 -15.82 -53.30 -14.26
N LEU A 265 -16.32 -53.03 -15.47
CA LEU A 265 -16.92 -54.04 -16.34
C LEU A 265 -15.92 -55.12 -16.78
N ARG A 266 -14.69 -54.73 -17.15
CA ARG A 266 -13.62 -55.68 -17.47
C ARG A 266 -13.28 -56.59 -16.29
N LYS A 267 -13.20 -56.05 -15.07
CA LYS A 267 -13.00 -56.86 -13.85
C LYS A 267 -14.15 -57.85 -13.63
N ARG A 268 -15.41 -57.40 -13.72
CA ARG A 268 -16.58 -58.29 -13.59
C ARG A 268 -16.61 -59.40 -14.63
N ARG A 269 -16.31 -59.06 -15.90
CA ARG A 269 -16.22 -60.04 -16.98
C ARG A 269 -15.10 -61.06 -16.73
N SER A 270 -13.93 -60.61 -16.30
CA SER A 270 -12.82 -61.50 -15.92
C SER A 270 -13.18 -62.43 -14.77
N SER A 271 -13.99 -62.00 -13.80
CA SER A 271 -14.47 -62.84 -12.69
C SER A 271 -15.53 -63.87 -13.11
N LEU A 272 -16.26 -63.60 -14.21
CA LEU A 272 -17.23 -64.54 -14.79
C LEU A 272 -16.55 -65.57 -15.70
N GLU A 273 -15.52 -65.15 -16.45
CA GLU A 273 -14.76 -66.04 -17.33
C GLU A 273 -13.78 -66.94 -16.56
N ASN A 274 -13.24 -66.48 -15.42
CA ASN A 274 -12.41 -67.26 -14.49
C ASN A 274 -13.00 -67.20 -13.06
N PRO A 275 -14.05 -68.00 -12.76
CA PRO A 275 -14.61 -68.06 -11.41
C PRO A 275 -13.57 -68.65 -10.42
N PRO A 276 -13.50 -68.15 -9.17
CA PRO A 276 -12.61 -68.72 -8.17
C PRO A 276 -12.92 -70.22 -7.97
N ASN A 277 -11.86 -71.03 -7.89
CA ASN A 277 -11.94 -72.48 -7.83
C ASN A 277 -12.59 -72.94 -6.51
N LEU A 278 -13.89 -73.26 -6.54
CA LEU A 278 -14.68 -73.76 -5.39
C LEU A 278 -14.34 -75.22 -5.00
N ALA A 279 -13.30 -75.82 -5.57
CA ALA A 279 -12.92 -77.21 -5.31
C ALA A 279 -12.13 -77.42 -4.00
N GLY A 280 -11.75 -76.36 -3.28
CA GLY A 280 -11.00 -76.46 -2.01
C GLY A 280 -11.85 -76.38 -0.73
N GLU A 281 -13.08 -75.87 -0.81
CA GLU A 281 -13.90 -75.61 0.39
C GLU A 281 -14.88 -76.75 0.72
N ARG A 282 -15.15 -77.67 -0.21
CA ARG A 282 -16.03 -78.83 0.08
C ARG A 282 -15.34 -79.93 0.88
N THR A 283 -14.02 -80.03 0.84
CA THR A 283 -13.26 -81.08 1.54
C THR A 283 -13.09 -80.79 3.03
N GLU A 284 -12.95 -79.52 3.46
CA GLU A 284 -12.76 -79.18 4.87
C GLU A 284 -14.07 -79.22 5.69
N GLU A 285 -15.22 -78.95 5.07
CA GLU A 285 -16.53 -79.00 5.75
C GLU A 285 -17.03 -80.44 5.92
N GLU A 286 -16.77 -81.31 4.95
CA GLU A 286 -17.04 -82.76 5.04
C GLU A 286 -16.12 -83.46 6.07
N GLU A 287 -14.83 -83.08 6.15
CA GLU A 287 -13.91 -83.60 7.17
C GLU A 287 -14.23 -83.13 8.60
N ARG A 288 -14.78 -81.92 8.77
CA ARG A 288 -15.24 -81.43 10.09
C ARG A 288 -16.49 -82.15 10.57
N GLN A 289 -17.47 -82.38 9.68
CA GLN A 289 -18.71 -83.09 10.06
C GLN A 289 -18.45 -84.57 10.41
N GLN A 290 -17.52 -85.25 9.73
CA GLN A 290 -17.14 -86.63 10.09
C GLN A 290 -16.34 -86.74 11.40
N LYS A 291 -15.65 -85.67 11.83
CA LYS A 291 -14.95 -85.64 13.12
C LYS A 291 -15.92 -85.43 14.30
N GLU A 292 -16.92 -84.57 14.13
CA GLU A 292 -17.91 -84.29 15.18
C GLU A 292 -18.89 -85.46 15.41
N GLU A 293 -19.26 -86.24 14.37
CA GLU A 293 -20.07 -87.45 14.55
C GLU A 293 -19.32 -88.60 15.24
N LYS A 294 -17.98 -88.67 15.10
CA LYS A 294 -17.15 -89.70 15.77
C LYS A 294 -16.80 -89.35 17.21
N GLU A 295 -16.84 -88.08 17.60
CA GLU A 295 -16.59 -87.64 18.99
C GLU A 295 -17.89 -87.58 19.84
N GLY A 296 -19.08 -87.61 19.21
CA GLY A 296 -20.38 -87.59 19.89
C GLY A 296 -20.97 -88.94 20.32
N THR A 297 -20.36 -90.07 19.96
CA THR A 297 -20.82 -91.43 20.34
C THR A 297 -19.69 -92.25 20.97
N GLY A 298 -19.19 -91.79 22.11
CA GLY A 298 -18.08 -92.48 22.79
C GLY A 298 -17.83 -92.07 24.23
N GLN A 299 -18.85 -91.88 25.06
CA GLN A 299 -18.69 -91.91 26.52
C GLN A 299 -20.02 -92.18 27.22
N MET A 300 -20.41 -93.46 27.24
CA MET A 300 -21.32 -93.99 28.25
C MET A 300 -20.65 -95.18 28.93
N ILE A 301 -20.40 -94.98 30.23
CA ILE A 301 -20.33 -95.97 31.30
C ILE A 301 -19.07 -96.86 31.30
N ASP A 302 -18.24 -96.69 32.32
CA ASP A 302 -17.94 -97.76 33.32
C ASP A 302 -16.62 -97.45 34.04
N GLN A 303 -16.71 -97.00 35.31
CA GLN A 303 -15.71 -97.30 36.34
C GLN A 303 -16.32 -97.20 37.74
N THR A 304 -16.55 -98.34 38.38
CA THR A 304 -16.11 -98.70 39.75
C THR A 304 -16.25 -100.24 39.88
N PRO A 305 -15.51 -100.98 40.73
CA PRO A 305 -14.95 -100.54 42.02
C PRO A 305 -13.58 -101.13 42.45
N SER A 306 -13.16 -100.69 43.64
CA SER A 306 -12.53 -101.46 44.73
C SER A 306 -11.07 -101.94 44.63
N GLY A 307 -10.34 -101.71 45.73
CA GLY A 307 -9.06 -102.32 46.05
C GLY A 307 -8.27 -101.49 47.05
#